data_AF-A0A7C5DQP0-F1
#
_entry.id   AF-A0A7C5DQP0-F1
#
_cell.length_a   1.000
_cell.length_b   1.000
_cell.length_c   1.000
_cell.angle_alpha   90.00
_cell.angle_beta   90.00
_cell.angle_gamma   90.00
#
_symmetry.space_group_name_H-M   'P 1'
#
loop_
_entity.id
_entity.type
_entity.pdbx_description
1 polymer ?
#
loop_
_entity_poly.entity_id
_entity_poly.type
_entity_poly.pdbx_seq_one_letter_code
_entity_poly.pdbx_strand_id
1 'polypeptide(L)'
;MSLIPWRPIWDLEKWLEGDWELPETSLSKLRTPRMDIYEDNGNVVAEAELPGFRPEDINVEVKDNYLKIEGRGEEKKEEKKKGYYRKEMSRGYLKRVVPLPCKVDEKKAKAEYTDGILKVVIPKLKEKEAKKGIKIKVKSKKS
;
A
#
# COMPACT_ATOMS: atom_id res chain seq x y z
N MET A 1 -2.06 -14.95 -17.14
CA MET A 1 -2.02 -14.34 -15.80
C MET A 1 -3.34 -13.64 -15.56
N SER A 2 -4.13 -14.09 -14.59
CA SER A 2 -5.37 -13.43 -14.19
C SER A 2 -5.00 -12.19 -13.38
N LEU A 3 -5.28 -11.01 -13.92
CA LEU A 3 -5.28 -9.76 -13.17
C LEU A 3 -6.23 -9.95 -11.99
N ILE A 4 -5.71 -9.84 -10.76
CA ILE A 4 -6.57 -9.78 -9.58
C ILE A 4 -7.45 -8.54 -9.78
N PRO A 5 -8.79 -8.65 -9.75
CA PRO A 5 -9.65 -7.50 -9.98
C PRO A 5 -9.40 -6.48 -8.85
N TRP A 6 -8.81 -5.34 -9.23
CA TRP A 6 -8.58 -4.19 -8.38
C TRP A 6 -9.92 -3.68 -7.84
N ARG A 7 -10.15 -3.85 -6.52
CA ARG A 7 -11.35 -3.39 -5.82
C ARG A 7 -11.00 -2.30 -4.79
N PRO A 8 -10.91 -1.03 -5.21
CA PRO A 8 -10.33 0.05 -4.40
C PRO A 8 -11.17 0.54 -3.20
N ILE A 9 -12.44 0.17 -3.07
CA ILE A 9 -13.36 0.80 -2.08
C ILE A 9 -13.91 -0.20 -1.04
N TRP A 10 -13.84 -1.51 -1.29
CA TRP A 10 -14.53 -2.52 -0.47
C TRP A 10 -13.66 -3.21 0.61
N ASP A 11 -12.32 -3.07 0.56
CA ASP A 11 -11.45 -3.42 1.71
C ASP A 11 -11.38 -2.32 2.76
N LEU A 12 -11.95 -1.15 2.46
CA LEU A 12 -12.02 -0.01 3.38
C LEU A 12 -13.09 -0.22 4.45
N GLU A 13 -14.20 -0.90 4.16
CA GLU A 13 -15.34 -1.09 5.09
C GLU A 13 -15.03 -2.13 6.18
N LYS A 14 -14.25 -3.17 5.87
CA LYS A 14 -13.74 -4.12 6.89
C LYS A 14 -12.60 -3.57 7.74
N TRP A 15 -11.99 -2.47 7.29
CA TRP A 15 -10.90 -1.75 7.97
C TRP A 15 -11.42 -0.52 8.75
N LEU A 16 -12.55 0.07 8.33
CA LEU A 16 -13.24 1.18 9.01
C LEU A 16 -13.90 0.75 10.33
N GLU A 17 -14.22 -0.53 10.49
CA GLU A 17 -14.93 -1.06 11.67
C GLU A 17 -14.03 -1.29 12.91
N GLY A 18 -12.70 -1.07 12.84
CA GLY A 18 -11.83 -1.36 13.99
C GLY A 18 -10.55 -0.54 14.09
N ASP A 19 -10.56 0.44 15.00
CA ASP A 19 -9.39 1.00 15.69
C ASP A 19 -8.22 1.55 14.85
N TRP A 20 -8.47 2.62 14.09
CA TRP A 20 -7.41 3.58 13.79
C TRP A 20 -7.97 4.99 13.91
N GLU A 21 -7.60 5.71 14.98
CA GLU A 21 -7.89 7.14 15.14
C GLU A 21 -7.48 7.88 13.87
N LEU A 22 -8.47 8.25 13.05
CA LEU A 22 -8.25 9.12 11.92
C LEU A 22 -8.00 10.51 12.51
N PRO A 23 -6.79 11.08 12.39
CA PRO A 23 -6.64 12.49 12.71
C PRO A 23 -7.62 13.28 11.85
N GLU A 24 -8.28 14.29 12.42
CA GLU A 24 -9.21 15.23 11.76
C GLU A 24 -8.56 16.05 10.61
N THR A 25 -7.48 15.56 10.00
CA THR A 25 -6.96 16.09 8.75
C THR A 25 -7.93 15.75 7.63
N SER A 26 -8.73 16.75 7.26
CA SER A 26 -9.59 16.80 6.08
C SER A 26 -9.12 15.87 4.95
N LEU A 27 -9.97 14.89 4.60
CA LEU A 27 -9.82 13.98 3.46
C LEU A 27 -9.48 14.71 2.13
N SER A 28 -9.73 16.02 2.05
CA SER A 28 -9.45 16.87 0.90
C SER A 28 -7.96 17.20 0.67
N LYS A 29 -7.06 16.94 1.64
CA LYS A 29 -5.61 17.26 1.52
C LYS A 29 -4.69 16.04 1.43
N LEU A 30 -5.23 14.83 1.54
CA LEU A 30 -4.44 13.60 1.46
C LEU A 30 -4.10 13.28 0.01
N ARG A 31 -2.82 13.41 -0.36
CA ARG A 31 -2.32 12.92 -1.64
C ARG A 31 -2.20 11.39 -1.55
N THR A 32 -2.87 10.67 -2.45
CA THR A 32 -2.67 9.24 -2.62
C THR A 32 -1.65 9.02 -3.75
N PRO A 33 -0.40 8.58 -3.45
CA PRO A 33 0.59 8.34 -4.49
C PRO A 33 0.11 7.25 -5.45
N ARG A 34 0.49 7.34 -6.73
CA ARG A 34 0.31 6.24 -7.68
C ARG A 34 1.28 5.13 -7.33
N MET A 35 0.86 3.88 -7.55
CA MET A 35 1.64 2.71 -7.18
C MET A 35 1.23 1.52 -8.02
N ASP A 36 2.25 0.77 -8.42
CA ASP A 36 2.16 -0.51 -9.09
C ASP A 36 2.59 -1.63 -8.12
N ILE A 37 1.92 -2.77 -8.20
CA ILE A 37 2.24 -3.96 -7.40
C ILE A 37 2.33 -5.14 -8.35
N TYR A 38 3.45 -5.85 -8.33
CA TYR A 38 3.71 -6.99 -9.20
C TYR A 38 4.54 -8.06 -8.49
N GLU A 39 4.63 -9.23 -9.11
CA GLU A 39 5.46 -10.33 -8.64
C GLU A 39 6.77 -10.36 -9.43
N ASP A 40 7.89 -10.48 -8.72
CA ASP A 40 9.20 -10.67 -9.32
C ASP A 40 10.05 -11.64 -8.50
N ASN A 41 10.55 -12.71 -9.13
CA ASN A 41 11.49 -13.67 -8.53
C ASN A 41 11.07 -14.22 -7.14
N GLY A 42 9.77 -14.50 -6.94
CA GLY A 42 9.23 -14.98 -5.67
C GLY A 42 9.05 -13.90 -4.59
N ASN A 43 9.15 -12.63 -4.97
CA ASN A 43 8.87 -11.47 -4.13
C ASN A 43 7.60 -10.76 -4.63
N VAL A 44 6.95 -10.05 -3.71
CA VAL A 44 6.00 -8.99 -4.04
C VAL A 44 6.81 -7.70 -4.12
N VAL A 45 6.69 -6.98 -5.24
CA VAL A 45 7.34 -5.70 -5.46
C VAL A 45 6.26 -4.63 -5.58
N ALA A 46 6.42 -3.54 -4.83
CA ALA A 46 5.58 -2.37 -4.91
C ALA A 46 6.43 -1.14 -5.26
N GLU A 47 6.03 -0.42 -6.30
CA GLU A 47 6.69 0.81 -6.75
C GLU A 47 5.72 1.98 -6.60
N ALA A 48 6.12 3.05 -5.90
CA ALA A 48 5.26 4.20 -5.61
C ALA A 48 5.93 5.53 -5.98
N GLU A 49 5.16 6.42 -6.63
CA GLU A 49 5.63 7.74 -7.04
C GLU A 49 5.51 8.76 -5.89
N LEU A 50 6.65 9.12 -5.29
CA LEU A 50 6.79 10.06 -4.18
C LEU A 50 7.77 11.22 -4.52
N PRO A 51 7.56 11.98 -5.60
CA PRO A 51 8.47 13.06 -5.97
C PRO A 51 8.45 14.21 -4.94
N GLY A 52 9.65 14.73 -4.63
CA GLY A 52 9.81 15.88 -3.74
C GLY A 52 9.82 15.56 -2.24
N PHE A 53 9.89 14.29 -1.87
CA PHE A 53 10.10 13.84 -0.50
C PHE A 53 11.57 13.48 -0.30
N ARG A 54 12.11 13.76 0.89
CA ARG A 54 13.40 13.19 1.29
C ARG A 54 13.17 11.77 1.79
N PRO A 55 14.13 10.84 1.63
CA PRO A 55 14.02 9.49 2.17
C PRO A 55 13.67 9.46 3.66
N GLU A 56 14.23 10.39 4.44
CA GLU A 56 14.00 10.55 5.88
C GLU A 56 12.55 10.90 6.24
N ASP A 57 11.81 11.53 5.31
CA ASP A 57 10.42 11.96 5.51
C ASP A 57 9.40 10.89 5.09
N ILE A 58 9.88 9.73 4.61
CA ILE A 58 9.07 8.61 4.12
C ILE A 58 9.08 7.48 5.15
N ASN A 59 7.89 7.08 5.57
CA ASN A 59 7.69 5.92 6.44
C ASN A 59 7.04 4.79 5.64
N VAL A 60 7.63 3.59 5.71
CA VAL A 60 7.14 2.38 5.04
C VAL A 60 6.92 1.31 6.09
N GLU A 61 5.70 0.81 6.17
CA GLU A 61 5.29 -0.20 7.14
C GLU A 61 4.64 -1.36 6.40
N VAL A 62 5.10 -2.58 6.69
CA VAL A 62 4.44 -3.82 6.26
C VAL A 62 3.93 -4.50 7.51
N LYS A 63 2.61 -4.64 7.61
CA LYS A 63 1.96 -5.21 8.79
C LYS A 63 0.63 -5.85 8.41
N ASP A 64 0.31 -7.00 9.01
CA ASP A 64 -0.96 -7.70 8.86
C ASP A 64 -1.33 -7.94 7.39
N ASN A 65 -0.32 -8.21 6.54
CA ASN A 65 -0.47 -8.39 5.10
C ASN A 65 -0.91 -7.14 4.33
N TYR A 66 -0.68 -5.95 4.88
CA TYR A 66 -0.82 -4.66 4.21
C TYR A 66 0.53 -3.97 4.06
N LEU A 67 0.70 -3.23 2.97
CA LEU A 67 1.77 -2.27 2.79
C LEU A 67 1.21 -0.87 2.97
N LYS A 68 1.79 -0.12 3.89
CA LYS A 68 1.46 1.26 4.20
C LYS A 68 2.65 2.15 3.92
N ILE A 69 2.41 3.20 3.14
CA ILE A 69 3.41 4.19 2.75
C ILE A 69 2.87 5.55 3.16
N GLU A 70 3.62 6.25 3.99
CA GLU A 70 3.30 7.59 4.45
C GLU A 70 4.49 8.52 4.17
N GLY A 71 4.20 9.73 3.75
CA GLY A 71 5.22 10.76 3.52
C GLY A 71 4.76 12.07 4.12
N ARG A 72 5.60 12.70 4.94
CA ARG A 72 5.32 14.01 5.53
C ARG A 72 6.17 15.07 4.87
N GLY A 73 5.62 15.76 3.88
CA GLY A 73 6.24 16.96 3.33
C GLY A 73 5.93 18.12 4.24
N GLU A 74 6.94 18.90 4.64
CA GLU A 74 6.70 20.18 5.27
C GLU A 74 5.91 21.08 4.29
N GLU A 75 4.66 21.41 4.64
CA GLU A 75 4.06 22.64 4.13
C GLU A 75 4.91 23.77 4.73
N LYS A 76 6.00 24.15 4.04
CA LYS A 76 6.52 25.51 4.20
C LYS A 76 5.31 26.38 3.96
N LYS A 77 4.80 27.02 5.02
CA LYS A 77 3.71 28.01 4.97
C LYS A 77 4.08 28.96 3.85
N GLU A 78 3.58 28.69 2.66
CA GLU A 78 3.99 29.45 1.50
C GLU A 78 3.53 30.85 1.79
N GLU A 79 4.51 31.77 1.81
CA GLU A 79 4.25 33.18 2.00
C GLU A 79 3.09 33.55 1.10
N LYS A 80 2.00 34.07 1.70
CA LYS A 80 0.85 34.65 1.00
C LYS A 80 1.25 35.81 0.05
N LYS A 81 2.56 36.08 -0.11
CA LYS A 81 3.19 37.14 -0.89
C LYS A 81 3.77 36.67 -2.22
N LYS A 82 3.76 35.37 -2.55
CA LYS A 82 4.21 34.92 -3.88
C LYS A 82 3.13 35.17 -4.92
N GLY A 83 3.46 35.94 -5.96
CA GLY A 83 2.60 36.20 -7.12
C GLY A 83 2.47 34.98 -8.02
N TYR A 84 1.73 33.97 -7.59
CA TYR A 84 1.49 32.77 -8.39
C TYR A 84 0.58 33.08 -9.60
N TYR A 85 1.01 32.71 -10.80
CA TYR A 85 0.13 32.64 -11.96
C TYR A 85 -0.76 31.37 -11.92
N ARG A 86 -0.25 30.27 -11.37
CA ARG A 86 -0.98 29.00 -11.17
C ARG A 86 -0.27 28.11 -10.14
N LYS A 87 -1.03 27.40 -9.30
CA LYS A 87 -0.50 26.50 -8.25
C LYS A 87 -1.19 25.13 -8.31
N GLU A 88 -0.56 24.18 -8.99
CA GLU A 88 -1.06 22.80 -9.15
C GLU A 88 -0.26 21.77 -8.34
N MET A 89 0.93 22.15 -7.86
CA MET A 89 1.77 21.28 -7.05
C MET A 89 1.24 21.19 -5.62
N SER A 90 0.79 20.00 -5.23
CA SER A 90 0.51 19.68 -3.82
C SER A 90 1.81 19.26 -3.12
N ARG A 91 2.17 19.98 -2.06
CA ARG A 91 3.29 19.69 -1.15
C ARG A 91 2.69 19.57 0.24
N GLY A 92 2.74 18.39 0.83
CA GLY A 92 2.05 18.11 2.09
C GLY A 92 2.16 16.64 2.46
N TYR A 93 1.11 16.13 3.11
CA TYR A 93 1.06 14.75 3.56
C TYR A 93 0.53 13.81 2.46
N LEU A 94 1.16 12.66 2.33
CA LEU A 94 0.67 11.56 1.54
C LEU A 94 0.53 10.30 2.37
N LYS A 95 -0.46 9.48 2.01
CA LYS A 95 -0.70 8.17 2.61
C LYS A 95 -1.35 7.26 1.58
N ARG A 96 -0.84 6.04 1.48
CA ARG A 96 -1.47 4.94 0.74
C ARG A 96 -1.28 3.65 1.51
N VAL A 97 -2.38 2.91 1.65
CA VAL A 97 -2.40 1.57 2.22
C VAL A 97 -2.95 0.64 1.16
N VAL A 98 -2.29 -0.49 0.95
CA VAL A 98 -2.69 -1.49 -0.03
C VAL A 98 -2.60 -2.89 0.57
N PRO A 99 -3.61 -3.75 0.38
CA PRO A 99 -3.50 -5.16 0.74
C PRO A 99 -2.48 -5.85 -0.18
N LEU A 100 -1.66 -6.72 0.40
CA LEU A 100 -0.73 -7.55 -0.35
C LEU A 100 -1.45 -8.79 -0.90
N PRO A 101 -1.14 -9.21 -2.14
CA PRO A 101 -1.87 -10.28 -2.83
C PRO A 101 -1.65 -11.68 -2.22
N CYS A 102 -0.66 -11.83 -1.34
CA CYS A 102 -0.32 -13.09 -0.68
C CYS A 102 0.46 -12.82 0.61
N LYS A 103 0.59 -13.84 1.46
CA LYS A 103 1.41 -13.75 2.68
C LYS A 103 2.88 -13.48 2.37
N VAL A 104 3.47 -12.56 3.11
CA VAL A 104 4.86 -12.10 2.92
C VAL A 104 5.69 -12.20 4.20
N ASP A 105 7.02 -12.29 4.05
CA ASP A 105 7.97 -12.26 5.17
C ASP A 105 8.35 -10.80 5.47
N GLU A 106 7.54 -10.16 6.30
CA GLU A 106 7.65 -8.73 6.65
C GLU A 106 9.05 -8.37 7.18
N LYS A 107 9.71 -9.30 7.90
CA LYS A 107 11.04 -9.10 8.50
C LYS A 107 12.17 -8.98 7.48
N LYS A 108 11.92 -9.43 6.24
CA LYS A 108 12.90 -9.37 5.15
C LYS A 108 12.52 -8.35 4.07
N ALA A 109 11.55 -7.50 4.34
CA ALA A 109 11.21 -6.39 3.46
C ALA A 109 12.43 -5.46 3.28
N LYS A 110 12.64 -4.99 2.06
CA LYS A 110 13.64 -3.98 1.72
C LYS A 110 12.96 -2.85 0.97
N ALA A 111 13.44 -1.63 1.19
CA ALA A 111 12.97 -0.45 0.50
C ALA A 111 14.15 0.35 -0.04
N GLU A 112 14.02 0.84 -1.26
CA GLU A 112 14.99 1.70 -1.94
C GLU A 112 14.26 2.89 -2.54
N TYR A 113 14.84 4.09 -2.44
CA TYR A 113 14.26 5.30 -2.98
C TYR A 113 15.26 5.96 -3.94
N THR A 114 14.88 6.07 -5.20
CA THR A 114 15.71 6.64 -6.27
C THR A 114 14.85 7.51 -7.18
N ASP A 115 15.31 8.72 -7.48
CA ASP A 115 14.69 9.63 -8.45
C ASP A 115 13.18 9.87 -8.26
N GLY A 116 12.71 9.93 -7.01
CA GLY A 116 11.29 10.16 -6.72
C GLY A 116 10.43 8.90 -6.68
N ILE A 117 11.02 7.72 -6.88
CA ILE A 117 10.34 6.43 -6.89
C ILE A 117 10.79 5.62 -5.69
N LEU A 118 9.82 5.19 -4.88
CA LEU A 118 10.02 4.25 -3.79
C LEU A 118 9.74 2.84 -4.28
N LYS A 119 10.73 1.96 -4.20
CA LYS A 119 10.62 0.53 -4.51
C LYS A 119 10.70 -0.28 -3.24
N VAL A 120 9.66 -1.06 -2.95
CA VAL A 120 9.58 -1.96 -1.80
C VAL A 120 9.55 -3.40 -2.31
N VAL A 121 10.51 -4.21 -1.87
CA VAL A 121 10.63 -5.62 -2.23
C VAL A 121 10.38 -6.46 -0.98
N ILE A 122 9.37 -7.32 -1.02
CA ILE A 122 8.94 -8.12 0.11
C ILE A 122 8.91 -9.60 -0.31
N PRO A 123 9.77 -10.46 0.28
CA PRO A 123 9.76 -11.88 -0.04
C PRO A 123 8.41 -12.53 0.29
N LYS A 124 7.91 -13.40 -0.58
CA LYS A 124 6.72 -14.18 -0.28
C LYS A 124 7.04 -15.21 0.81
N LEU A 125 6.11 -15.41 1.73
CA LEU A 125 6.18 -16.58 2.59
C LEU A 125 5.89 -17.80 1.72
N LYS A 126 6.82 -18.77 1.72
CA LYS A 126 6.53 -20.08 1.14
C LYS A 126 5.35 -20.66 1.92
N GLU A 127 4.19 -20.77 1.27
CA GLU A 127 3.12 -21.61 1.81
C GLU A 127 3.71 -23.01 1.99
N LYS A 128 3.73 -23.50 3.24
CA LYS A 128 3.85 -24.94 3.46
C LYS A 128 2.70 -25.54 2.67
N GLU A 129 3.03 -26.28 1.60
CA GLU A 129 2.09 -26.90 0.66
C GLU A 129 0.78 -27.23 1.37
N ALA A 130 -0.28 -26.45 1.08
CA ALA A 130 -1.59 -26.75 1.61
C ALA A 130 -1.89 -28.19 1.16
N LYS A 131 -1.99 -29.11 2.14
CA LYS A 131 -2.23 -30.53 1.92
C LYS A 131 -3.34 -30.66 0.87
N LYS A 132 -3.00 -31.24 -0.29
CA LYS A 132 -3.93 -31.51 -1.40
C LYS A 132 -5.28 -31.92 -0.82
N GLY A 133 -6.32 -31.13 -1.10
CA GLY A 133 -7.65 -31.34 -0.56
C GLY A 133 -8.09 -32.80 -0.73
N ILE A 134 -8.55 -33.41 0.35
CA ILE A 134 -9.06 -34.78 0.33
C ILE A 134 -10.39 -34.75 -0.43
N LYS A 135 -10.52 -35.57 -1.48
CA LYS A 135 -11.80 -35.80 -2.18
C LYS A 135 -12.76 -36.48 -1.20
N ILE A 136 -13.76 -35.75 -0.72
CA ILE A 136 -14.86 -36.33 0.04
C ILE A 136 -15.91 -36.82 -0.98
N LYS A 137 -16.17 -38.13 -1.00
CA LYS A 137 -17.27 -38.72 -1.80
C LYS A 137 -18.59 -38.53 -1.05
N VAL A 138 -19.53 -37.83 -1.68
CA VAL A 138 -20.90 -37.70 -1.20
C VAL A 138 -21.65 -39.00 -1.51
N LYS A 139 -22.24 -39.64 -0.50
CA LYS A 139 -23.22 -40.73 -0.68
C LYS A 139 -24.63 -40.16 -0.51
N SER A 140 -25.50 -40.39 -1.49
CA SER A 140 -26.92 -40.08 -1.38
C SER A 140 -27.61 -41.06 -0.42
N LYS A 141 -28.31 -40.54 0.59
CA LYS A 141 -29.24 -41.34 1.40
C LYS A 141 -30.49 -41.59 0.55
N LYS A 142 -30.75 -42.84 0.16
CA LYS A 142 -32.01 -43.25 -0.47
C LYS A 142 -33.02 -43.56 0.65
N SER A 143 -34.17 -42.88 0.57
CA SER A 143 -35.43 -43.03 1.30
C SER A 143 -35.37 -42.95 2.83
#